data_AF-A0A2W4U9T1-F1
#
_entry.id   AF-A0A2W4U9T1-F1
#
_cell.length_a   1.000
_cell.length_b   1.000
_cell.length_c   1.000
_cell.angle_alpha   90.00
_cell.angle_beta   90.00
_cell.angle_gamma   90.00
#
_symmetry.space_group_name_H-M   'P 1'
#
loop_
_entity.id
_entity.type
_entity.pdbx_description
1 polymer ?
#
loop_
_entity_poly.entity_id
_entity_poly.type
_entity_poly.pdbx_seq_one_letter_code
_entity_poly.pdbx_strand_id
1 'polypeptide(L)'
;MSLSGLAIDVARLCVWLVVLTAVFVPLERLFARVPSPVWRREIGIDLGYYFLNSLVPAALIALPLALFATLVQRVLPAGFHAAVHALPLWLSIPAGLVVADIGSYWGHRLMHASPLLWRFHAVHHSAEHMDFLVNTRAHPVDLVVTRLSGLVPLYVLGLGAAGAAGSLLPVVITLIGTFAGFFIHANLRWRLGPVEALVATPAFHHWHHSRTDHIDRNFAATFPWLDRLFGTHYLPDHFPDAYGTVDAQPPTLAGQLLAPVVARPPISAGSASRR
;
A
#
# COMPACT_ATOMS: atom_id res chain seq x y z
N MET A 1 -4.09 -21.09 -15.42
CA MET A 1 -3.18 -20.18 -16.15
C MET A 1 -2.34 -21.02 -17.09
N SER A 2 -2.27 -20.69 -18.39
CA SER A 2 -1.38 -21.40 -19.31
C SER A 2 0.08 -21.04 -19.02
N LEU A 3 1.02 -21.91 -19.39
CA LEU A 3 2.46 -21.62 -19.29
C LEU A 3 2.84 -20.36 -20.08
N SER A 4 2.21 -20.15 -21.24
CA SER A 4 2.36 -18.93 -22.04
C SER A 4 1.86 -17.68 -21.32
N GLY A 5 0.75 -17.77 -20.59
CA GLY A 5 0.19 -16.66 -19.81
C GLY A 5 1.11 -16.25 -18.66
N LEU A 6 1.58 -17.23 -17.88
CA LEU A 6 2.54 -16.96 -16.79
C LEU A 6 3.82 -16.29 -17.31
N ALA A 7 4.36 -16.76 -18.44
CA ALA A 7 5.56 -16.19 -19.04
C ALA A 7 5.36 -14.72 -19.45
N ILE A 8 4.20 -14.39 -20.04
CA ILE A 8 3.85 -13.02 -20.41
C ILE A 8 3.73 -12.12 -19.16
N ASP A 9 3.08 -12.60 -18.11
CA ASP A 9 2.92 -11.84 -16.87
C ASP A 9 4.27 -11.57 -16.20
N VAL A 10 5.14 -12.60 -16.11
CA VAL A 10 6.51 -12.41 -15.60
C VAL A 10 7.29 -11.41 -16.46
N ALA A 11 7.20 -11.48 -17.79
CA ALA A 11 7.87 -10.52 -18.68
C ALA A 11 7.38 -9.08 -18.44
N ARG A 12 6.07 -8.87 -18.28
CA ARG A 12 5.49 -7.56 -17.94
C ARG A 12 6.01 -7.05 -16.60
N LEU A 13 6.11 -7.91 -15.60
CA LEU A 13 6.67 -7.54 -14.29
C LEU A 13 8.15 -7.18 -14.37
N CYS A 14 8.94 -7.86 -15.20
CA CYS A 14 10.32 -7.45 -15.44
C CYS A 14 10.41 -6.06 -16.08
N VAL A 15 9.59 -5.77 -17.10
CA VAL A 15 9.53 -4.45 -17.74
C VAL A 15 9.14 -3.37 -16.73
N TRP A 16 8.11 -3.63 -15.91
CA TRP A 16 7.68 -2.69 -14.88
C TRP A 16 8.76 -2.44 -13.82
N LEU A 17 9.48 -3.48 -13.39
CA LEU A 17 10.60 -3.34 -12.45
C LEU A 17 11.73 -2.51 -13.04
N VAL A 18 12.02 -2.65 -14.34
CA VAL A 18 12.99 -1.81 -15.05
C VAL A 18 12.55 -0.34 -15.03
N VAL A 19 11.28 -0.05 -15.30
CA VAL A 19 10.73 1.32 -15.23
C VAL A 19 10.86 1.89 -13.83
N LEU A 20 10.42 1.15 -12.80
CA LEU A 20 10.54 1.58 -11.40
C LEU A 20 12.00 1.84 -11.01
N THR A 21 12.91 0.95 -11.40
CA THR A 21 14.35 1.06 -11.10
C THR A 21 14.95 2.29 -11.80
N ALA A 22 14.58 2.53 -13.07
CA ALA A 22 15.04 3.68 -13.84
C ALA A 22 14.57 5.02 -13.24
N VAL A 23 13.48 5.02 -12.48
CA VAL A 23 12.98 6.22 -11.78
C VAL A 23 13.56 6.32 -10.37
N PHE A 24 13.36 5.31 -9.52
CA PHE A 24 13.65 5.41 -8.09
C PHE A 24 15.13 5.26 -7.75
N VAL A 25 15.89 4.41 -8.44
CA VAL A 25 17.31 4.24 -8.12
C VAL A 25 18.09 5.55 -8.33
N PRO A 26 17.98 6.28 -9.46
CA PRO A 26 18.62 7.58 -9.58
C PRO A 26 18.21 8.58 -8.49
N LEU A 27 16.92 8.64 -8.14
CA LEU A 27 16.41 9.53 -7.10
C LEU A 27 17.01 9.18 -5.73
N GLU A 28 17.01 7.90 -5.35
CA GLU A 28 17.58 7.44 -4.09
C GLU A 28 19.10 7.60 -4.04
N ARG A 29 19.80 7.54 -5.18
CA ARG A 29 21.25 7.79 -5.23
C ARG A 29 21.61 9.26 -5.08
N LEU A 30 20.81 10.17 -5.64
CA LEU A 30 21.06 11.62 -5.61
C LEU A 30 20.54 12.27 -4.32
N PHE A 31 19.43 11.78 -3.80
CA PHE A 31 18.66 12.40 -2.72
C PHE A 31 18.44 11.48 -1.51
N ALA A 32 19.26 10.43 -1.35
CA ALA A 32 19.22 9.54 -0.19
C ALA A 32 19.08 10.29 1.15
N ARG A 33 18.19 9.78 2.01
CA ARG A 33 18.21 10.12 3.44
C ARG A 33 19.34 9.38 4.15
N VAL A 34 19.47 8.08 3.91
CA VAL A 34 20.59 7.26 4.38
C VAL A 34 21.29 6.66 3.16
N PRO A 35 22.57 6.93 2.91
CA PRO A 35 23.30 6.31 1.82
C PRO A 35 23.24 4.78 1.92
N SER A 36 22.78 4.12 0.86
CA SER A 36 22.65 2.67 0.80
C SER A 36 23.18 2.14 -0.54
N PRO A 37 23.82 0.95 -0.57
CA PRO A 37 24.11 0.27 -1.82
C PRO A 37 22.82 -0.21 -2.49
N VAL A 38 22.81 -0.26 -3.83
CA VAL A 38 21.69 -0.84 -4.59
C VAL A 38 21.48 -2.30 -4.18
N TRP A 39 22.56 -3.07 -4.11
CA TRP A 39 22.54 -4.48 -3.71
C TRP A 39 22.66 -4.63 -2.19
N ARG A 40 21.61 -4.23 -1.47
CA ARG A 40 21.53 -4.49 -0.02
C ARG A 40 21.12 -5.92 0.29
N ARG A 41 21.37 -6.36 1.52
CA ARG A 41 21.22 -7.75 1.97
C ARG A 41 19.83 -8.33 1.70
N GLU A 42 18.77 -7.53 1.86
CA GLU A 42 17.39 -8.01 1.80
C GLU A 42 16.74 -7.82 0.41
N ILE A 43 17.47 -7.33 -0.60
CA ILE A 43 16.92 -7.09 -1.95
C ILE A 43 16.33 -8.37 -2.56
N GLY A 44 16.91 -9.54 -2.27
CA GLY A 44 16.39 -10.82 -2.76
C GLY A 44 15.01 -11.17 -2.19
N ILE A 45 14.75 -10.80 -0.94
CA ILE A 45 13.44 -11.00 -0.31
C ILE A 45 12.42 -10.05 -0.92
N ASP A 46 12.81 -8.79 -1.13
CA ASP A 46 11.93 -7.76 -1.68
C ASP A 46 11.58 -8.04 -3.14
N LEU A 47 12.54 -8.51 -3.94
CA LEU A 47 12.28 -9.02 -5.29
C LEU A 47 11.37 -10.26 -5.27
N GLY A 48 11.58 -11.17 -4.32
CA GLY A 48 10.71 -12.33 -4.12
C GLY A 48 9.26 -11.91 -3.87
N TYR A 49 9.07 -10.95 -2.96
CA TYR A 49 7.75 -10.37 -2.72
C TYR A 49 7.20 -9.61 -3.92
N TYR A 50 8.01 -8.81 -4.63
CA TYR A 50 7.59 -8.11 -5.85
C TYR A 50 6.89 -9.05 -6.84
N PHE A 51 7.50 -10.21 -7.14
CA PHE A 51 6.89 -11.19 -8.04
C PHE A 51 5.69 -11.90 -7.40
N LEU A 52 5.82 -12.36 -6.16
CA LEU A 52 4.73 -13.05 -5.44
C LEU A 52 3.46 -12.20 -5.38
N ASN A 53 3.62 -10.94 -4.98
CA ASN A 53 2.56 -9.98 -4.72
C ASN A 53 1.98 -9.32 -5.97
N SER A 54 2.63 -9.53 -7.10
CA SER A 54 2.10 -9.13 -8.40
C SER A 54 1.30 -10.26 -9.07
N LEU A 55 1.64 -11.52 -8.81
CA LEU A 55 0.99 -12.69 -9.43
C LEU A 55 -0.18 -13.23 -8.61
N VAL A 56 -0.03 -13.33 -7.29
CA VAL A 56 -1.01 -14.02 -6.41
C VAL A 56 -2.23 -13.17 -6.07
N PRO A 57 -2.08 -11.90 -5.63
CA PRO A 57 -3.23 -11.12 -5.16
C PRO A 57 -4.28 -10.82 -6.23
N ALA A 58 -3.88 -10.71 -7.51
CA ALA A 58 -4.82 -10.46 -8.60
C ALA A 58 -5.89 -11.57 -8.68
N ALA A 59 -5.49 -12.84 -8.52
CA ALA A 59 -6.42 -13.97 -8.49
C ALA A 59 -7.31 -13.96 -7.24
N LEU A 60 -6.76 -13.58 -6.08
CA LEU A 60 -7.48 -13.55 -4.81
C LEU A 60 -8.46 -12.37 -4.71
N ILE A 61 -8.18 -11.25 -5.38
CA ILE A 61 -8.99 -10.02 -5.33
C ILE A 61 -10.14 -10.07 -6.33
N ALA A 62 -9.91 -10.62 -7.53
CA ALA A 62 -10.86 -10.53 -8.64
C ALA A 62 -12.25 -11.10 -8.30
N LEU A 63 -12.31 -12.30 -7.70
CA LEU A 63 -13.58 -12.95 -7.39
C LEU A 63 -14.37 -12.23 -6.28
N PRO A 64 -13.79 -11.95 -5.08
CA PRO A 64 -14.49 -11.18 -4.05
C PRO A 64 -14.97 -9.82 -4.54
N LEU A 65 -14.14 -9.12 -5.31
CA LEU A 65 -14.49 -7.81 -5.86
C LEU A 65 -15.66 -7.90 -6.84
N ALA A 66 -15.65 -8.89 -7.75
CA ALA A 66 -16.74 -9.10 -8.71
C ALA A 66 -18.07 -9.48 -8.02
N LEU A 67 -18.02 -10.37 -7.02
CA LEU A 67 -19.20 -10.75 -6.24
C LEU A 67 -19.78 -9.54 -5.49
N PHE A 68 -18.92 -8.76 -4.85
CA PHE A 68 -19.34 -7.58 -4.12
C PHE A 68 -19.91 -6.50 -5.05
N ALA A 69 -19.24 -6.21 -6.17
CA ALA A 69 -19.73 -5.27 -7.18
C ALA A 69 -21.11 -5.68 -7.72
N THR A 70 -21.32 -6.98 -7.98
CA THR A 70 -22.61 -7.50 -8.47
C THR A 70 -23.71 -7.35 -7.42
N LEU A 71 -23.42 -7.62 -6.14
CA LEU A 71 -24.38 -7.44 -5.06
C LEU A 71 -24.79 -5.96 -4.91
N VAL A 72 -23.80 -5.07 -4.95
CA VAL A 72 -24.02 -3.63 -4.78
C VAL A 72 -24.85 -3.03 -5.91
N GLN A 73 -24.65 -3.49 -7.15
CA GLN A 73 -25.49 -3.10 -8.28
C GLN A 73 -26.97 -3.44 -8.10
N ARG A 74 -27.32 -4.43 -7.26
CA ARG A 74 -28.71 -4.78 -6.96
C ARG A 74 -29.34 -3.88 -5.89
N VAL A 75 -28.53 -3.16 -5.12
CA VAL A 75 -29.00 -2.32 -4.00
C VAL A 75 -29.03 -0.85 -4.39
N LEU A 76 -28.12 -0.41 -5.26
CA LEU A 76 -28.05 0.98 -5.69
C LEU A 76 -29.17 1.34 -6.68
N PRO A 77 -29.66 2.60 -6.67
CA PRO A 77 -30.62 3.07 -7.66
C PRO A 77 -30.11 2.88 -9.09
N ALA A 78 -30.96 2.44 -10.01
CA ALA A 78 -30.57 2.11 -11.39
C ALA A 78 -29.84 3.25 -12.13
N GLY A 79 -30.11 4.51 -11.79
CA GLY A 79 -29.47 5.68 -12.39
C GLY A 79 -28.15 6.12 -11.72
N PHE A 80 -27.77 5.54 -10.58
CA PHE A 80 -26.62 6.01 -9.80
C PHE A 80 -25.30 5.81 -10.55
N HIS A 81 -25.00 4.59 -11.01
CA HIS A 81 -23.79 4.32 -11.79
C HIS A 81 -23.79 5.06 -13.12
N ALA A 82 -24.96 5.25 -13.76
CA ALA A 82 -25.06 6.05 -14.97
C ALA A 82 -24.66 7.51 -14.72
N ALA A 83 -25.10 8.10 -13.61
CA ALA A 83 -24.73 9.47 -13.23
C ALA A 83 -23.23 9.58 -12.93
N VAL A 84 -22.64 8.63 -12.19
CA VAL A 84 -21.20 8.64 -11.91
C VAL A 84 -20.38 8.43 -13.18
N HIS A 85 -20.79 7.52 -14.06
CA HIS A 85 -20.12 7.29 -15.33
C HIS A 85 -20.22 8.47 -16.30
N ALA A 86 -21.20 9.36 -16.11
CA ALA A 86 -21.35 10.60 -16.89
C ALA A 86 -20.40 11.72 -16.43
N LEU A 87 -19.71 11.57 -15.29
CA LEU A 87 -18.73 12.55 -14.84
C LEU A 87 -17.53 12.63 -15.80
N PRO A 88 -17.03 13.83 -16.12
CA PRO A 88 -15.84 13.98 -16.93
C PRO A 88 -14.59 13.46 -16.21
N LEU A 89 -13.61 12.96 -16.95
CA LEU A 89 -12.39 12.33 -16.41
C LEU A 89 -11.65 13.18 -15.37
N TRP A 90 -11.60 14.49 -15.55
CA TRP A 90 -10.91 15.40 -14.62
C TRP A 90 -11.58 15.48 -13.24
N LEU A 91 -12.86 15.11 -13.12
CA LEU A 91 -13.56 14.93 -11.83
C LEU A 91 -13.45 13.48 -11.35
N SER A 92 -13.62 12.51 -12.25
CA SER A 92 -13.64 11.10 -11.90
C SER A 92 -12.30 10.59 -11.36
N ILE A 93 -11.17 11.09 -11.89
CA ILE A 93 -9.84 10.68 -11.42
C ILE A 93 -9.58 11.16 -9.98
N PRO A 94 -9.66 12.46 -9.63
CA PRO A 94 -9.50 12.90 -8.25
C PRO A 94 -10.52 12.25 -7.30
N ALA A 95 -11.79 12.14 -7.70
CA ALA A 95 -12.81 11.49 -6.88
C ALA A 95 -12.45 10.02 -6.61
N GLY A 96 -12.02 9.28 -7.62
CA GLY A 96 -11.59 7.90 -7.48
C GLY A 96 -10.37 7.74 -6.58
N LEU A 97 -9.37 8.63 -6.69
CA LEU A 97 -8.22 8.64 -5.80
C LEU A 97 -8.62 8.88 -4.35
N VAL A 98 -9.47 9.88 -4.08
CA VAL A 98 -9.95 10.19 -2.72
C VAL A 98 -10.74 9.02 -2.13
N VAL A 99 -11.66 8.43 -2.89
CA VAL A 99 -12.46 7.28 -2.45
C VAL A 99 -11.58 6.07 -2.14
N ALA A 100 -10.63 5.76 -3.04
CA ALA A 100 -9.72 4.64 -2.84
C ALA A 100 -8.82 4.86 -1.62
N ASP A 101 -8.30 6.06 -1.41
CA ASP A 101 -7.42 6.36 -0.27
C ASP A 101 -8.18 6.39 1.06
N ILE A 102 -9.44 6.84 1.10
CA ILE A 102 -10.31 6.71 2.28
C ILE A 102 -10.46 5.24 2.66
N GLY A 103 -10.78 4.38 1.69
CA GLY A 103 -10.91 2.95 1.92
C GLY A 103 -9.60 2.31 2.37
N SER A 104 -8.49 2.65 1.70
CA SER A 104 -7.14 2.21 2.03
C SER A 104 -6.74 2.64 3.45
N TYR A 105 -6.98 3.91 3.83
CA TYR A 105 -6.69 4.46 5.16
C TYR A 105 -7.33 3.61 6.27
N TRP A 106 -8.62 3.30 6.13
CA TRP A 106 -9.33 2.50 7.14
C TRP A 106 -8.90 1.04 7.15
N GLY A 107 -8.67 0.45 5.98
CA GLY A 107 -8.11 -0.90 5.87
C GLY A 107 -6.76 -1.00 6.54
N HIS A 108 -5.88 -0.03 6.28
CA HIS A 108 -4.55 0.06 6.84
C HIS A 108 -4.57 0.24 8.35
N ARG A 109 -5.39 1.18 8.85
CA ARG A 109 -5.59 1.35 10.29
C ARG A 109 -6.15 0.10 10.98
N LEU A 110 -7.02 -0.65 10.30
CA LEU A 110 -7.53 -1.93 10.79
C LEU A 110 -6.42 -3.00 10.87
N MET A 111 -5.49 -3.02 9.90
CA MET A 111 -4.32 -3.91 9.93
C MET A 111 -3.45 -3.67 11.18
N HIS A 112 -3.31 -2.42 11.62
CA HIS A 112 -2.62 -2.06 12.87
C HIS A 112 -3.45 -2.37 14.12
N ALA A 113 -4.74 -2.02 14.11
CA ALA A 113 -5.58 -2.10 15.30
C ALA A 113 -5.92 -3.55 15.71
N SER A 114 -5.95 -4.49 14.76
CA SER A 114 -6.27 -5.89 15.02
C SER A 114 -5.00 -6.72 15.21
N PRO A 115 -4.78 -7.35 16.39
CA PRO A 115 -3.61 -8.20 16.63
C PRO A 115 -3.47 -9.36 15.64
N LEU A 116 -4.61 -9.87 15.11
CA LEU A 116 -4.61 -10.92 14.11
C LEU A 116 -4.08 -10.42 12.76
N LEU A 117 -4.56 -9.27 12.32
CA LEU A 117 -4.17 -8.68 11.04
C LEU A 117 -2.74 -8.12 11.10
N TRP A 118 -2.36 -7.55 12.25
CA TRP A 118 -1.01 -7.06 12.50
C TRP A 118 0.05 -8.13 12.28
N ARG A 119 -0.21 -9.41 12.60
CA ARG A 119 0.74 -10.50 12.31
C ARG A 119 1.16 -10.55 10.84
N PHE A 120 0.23 -10.28 9.93
CA PHE A 120 0.49 -10.24 8.49
C PHE A 120 1.11 -8.92 8.06
N HIS A 121 0.65 -7.81 8.65
CA HIS A 121 1.15 -6.47 8.34
C HIS A 121 2.55 -6.19 8.90
N ALA A 122 2.94 -6.86 9.99
CA ALA A 122 4.28 -6.76 10.59
C ALA A 122 5.39 -7.22 9.62
N VAL A 123 5.07 -8.06 8.64
CA VAL A 123 5.98 -8.40 7.53
C VAL A 123 6.32 -7.16 6.72
N HIS A 124 5.34 -6.28 6.47
CA HIS A 124 5.54 -5.02 5.78
C HIS A 124 6.42 -4.06 6.58
N HIS A 125 6.10 -3.89 7.86
CA HIS A 125 6.90 -3.08 8.78
C HIS A 125 8.26 -3.68 9.14
N SER A 126 8.62 -4.87 8.66
CA SER A 126 9.89 -5.52 9.03
C SER A 126 11.12 -4.91 8.36
N ALA A 127 10.95 -3.96 7.45
CA ALA A 127 12.07 -3.31 6.78
C ALA A 127 12.85 -2.40 7.73
N GLU A 128 14.10 -2.76 8.02
CA GLU A 128 15.03 -1.92 8.77
C GLU A 128 15.72 -0.88 7.88
N HIS A 129 15.69 -1.08 6.56
CA HIS A 129 16.20 -0.17 5.55
C HIS A 129 15.07 0.18 4.57
N MET A 130 14.72 1.46 4.50
CA MET A 130 13.71 1.96 3.57
C MET A 130 14.31 2.13 2.17
N ASP A 131 13.55 1.72 1.16
CA ASP A 131 13.68 2.10 -0.25
C ASP A 131 12.35 1.83 -0.95
N PHE A 132 12.24 2.24 -2.22
CA PHE A 132 11.00 2.10 -2.98
C PHE A 132 10.49 0.66 -3.02
N LEU A 133 11.37 -0.35 -3.00
CA LEU A 133 10.99 -1.74 -3.15
C LEU A 133 10.34 -2.31 -1.88
N VAL A 134 10.56 -1.69 -0.70
CA VAL A 134 9.84 -2.00 0.56
C VAL A 134 8.33 -1.96 0.38
N ASN A 135 7.80 -1.11 -0.51
CA ASN A 135 6.38 -1.08 -0.87
C ASN A 135 5.81 -2.46 -1.24
N THR A 136 6.65 -3.37 -1.77
CA THR A 136 6.23 -4.72 -2.14
C THR A 136 6.43 -5.77 -1.06
N ARG A 137 7.27 -5.53 -0.05
CA ARG A 137 7.46 -6.44 1.08
C ARG A 137 6.18 -6.45 1.89
N ALA A 138 5.33 -7.44 1.67
CA ALA A 138 4.05 -7.58 2.36
C ALA A 138 3.57 -9.02 2.25
N HIS A 139 2.91 -9.51 3.30
CA HIS A 139 2.26 -10.82 3.21
C HIS A 139 1.07 -10.76 2.21
N PRO A 140 0.77 -11.81 1.42
CA PRO A 140 -0.36 -11.78 0.48
C PRO A 140 -1.72 -11.44 1.13
N VAL A 141 -1.95 -11.91 2.36
CA VAL A 141 -3.14 -11.54 3.17
C VAL A 141 -3.20 -10.05 3.45
N ASP A 142 -2.07 -9.42 3.78
CA ASP A 142 -2.00 -7.98 3.99
C ASP A 142 -2.46 -7.23 2.74
N LEU A 143 -1.89 -7.58 1.59
CA LEU A 143 -2.25 -6.95 0.32
C LEU A 143 -3.70 -7.17 -0.08
N VAL A 144 -4.26 -8.36 0.16
CA VAL A 144 -5.67 -8.61 -0.16
C VAL A 144 -6.56 -7.70 0.68
N VAL A 145 -6.29 -7.58 1.98
CA VAL A 145 -7.10 -6.73 2.88
C VAL A 145 -6.95 -5.25 2.54
N THR A 146 -5.72 -4.75 2.41
CA THR A 146 -5.47 -3.33 2.13
C THR A 146 -5.99 -2.92 0.74
N ARG A 147 -5.74 -3.72 -0.30
CA ARG A 147 -6.25 -3.44 -1.66
C ARG A 147 -7.77 -3.55 -1.75
N LEU A 148 -8.40 -4.57 -1.17
CA LEU A 148 -9.86 -4.66 -1.16
C LEU A 148 -10.49 -3.48 -0.43
N SER A 149 -9.88 -3.01 0.66
CA SER A 149 -10.39 -1.86 1.41
C SER A 149 -10.46 -0.58 0.56
N GLY A 150 -9.51 -0.36 -0.36
CA GLY A 150 -9.58 0.74 -1.33
C GLY A 150 -10.45 0.44 -2.56
N LEU A 151 -10.37 -0.76 -3.12
CA LEU A 151 -11.07 -1.13 -4.36
C LEU A 151 -12.58 -1.29 -4.16
N VAL A 152 -13.02 -1.85 -3.03
CA VAL A 152 -14.44 -2.06 -2.75
C VAL A 152 -15.25 -0.76 -2.84
N PRO A 153 -14.95 0.31 -2.08
CA PRO A 153 -15.70 1.56 -2.17
C PRO A 153 -15.58 2.21 -3.56
N LEU A 154 -14.44 2.07 -4.23
CA LEU A 154 -14.25 2.55 -5.60
C LEU A 154 -15.23 1.88 -6.58
N TYR A 155 -15.39 0.55 -6.51
CA TYR A 155 -16.32 -0.20 -7.35
C TYR A 155 -17.79 0.03 -6.95
N VAL A 156 -18.08 0.14 -5.65
CA VAL A 156 -19.43 0.47 -5.14
C VAL A 156 -19.93 1.75 -5.78
N LEU A 157 -19.08 2.77 -5.80
CA LEU A 157 -19.45 4.08 -6.32
C LEU A 157 -19.45 4.14 -7.86
N GLY A 158 -19.09 3.06 -8.57
CA GLY A 158 -19.00 3.06 -10.04
C GLY A 158 -17.74 3.75 -10.59
N LEU A 159 -16.76 4.06 -9.73
CA LEU A 159 -15.49 4.66 -10.15
C LEU A 159 -14.43 3.60 -10.51
N GLY A 160 -14.69 2.33 -10.15
CA GLY A 160 -13.83 1.18 -10.46
C GLY A 160 -14.25 0.39 -11.70
N ALA A 161 -15.40 0.70 -12.31
CA ALA A 161 -15.88 0.05 -13.51
C ALA A 161 -15.58 0.85 -14.78
N ALA A 162 -15.56 0.19 -15.94
CA ALA A 162 -15.51 0.88 -17.22
C ALA A 162 -16.84 1.64 -17.43
N GLY A 163 -16.80 2.97 -17.33
CA GLY A 163 -17.93 3.87 -17.60
C GLY A 163 -17.87 4.51 -18.98
N ALA A 164 -18.62 5.60 -19.21
CA ALA A 164 -18.56 6.39 -20.45
C ALA A 164 -17.18 7.01 -20.70
N ALA A 165 -16.38 7.16 -19.64
CA ALA A 165 -15.00 7.58 -19.66
C ALA A 165 -14.00 6.49 -20.15
N GLY A 166 -14.50 5.31 -20.53
CA GLY A 166 -13.73 4.18 -21.05
C GLY A 166 -13.11 3.30 -19.97
N SER A 167 -12.45 2.21 -20.41
CA SER A 167 -11.73 1.25 -19.54
C SER A 167 -10.48 1.82 -18.85
N LEU A 168 -10.13 3.08 -19.11
CA LEU A 168 -8.89 3.71 -18.63
C LEU A 168 -8.98 4.25 -17.20
N LEU A 169 -10.16 4.62 -16.70
CA LEU A 169 -10.28 5.26 -15.38
C LEU A 169 -9.72 4.38 -14.23
N PRO A 170 -10.10 3.11 -14.08
CA PRO A 170 -9.56 2.26 -13.01
C PRO A 170 -8.06 2.00 -13.18
N VAL A 171 -7.58 1.95 -14.43
CA VAL A 171 -6.16 1.78 -14.76
C VAL A 171 -5.36 2.99 -14.30
N VAL A 172 -5.81 4.21 -14.61
CA VAL A 172 -5.15 5.46 -14.21
C VAL A 172 -5.11 5.61 -12.70
N ILE A 173 -6.22 5.39 -12.00
CA ILE A 173 -6.29 5.45 -10.54
C ILE A 173 -5.31 4.44 -9.91
N THR A 174 -5.31 3.20 -10.41
CA THR A 174 -4.42 2.14 -9.91
C THR A 174 -2.95 2.46 -10.17
N LEU A 175 -2.61 3.01 -11.35
CA LEU A 175 -1.25 3.41 -11.69
C LEU A 175 -0.75 4.55 -10.79
N ILE A 176 -1.58 5.58 -10.57
CA ILE A 176 -1.24 6.69 -9.67
C ILE A 176 -1.06 6.18 -8.25
N GLY A 177 -1.99 5.40 -7.72
CA GLY A 177 -1.89 4.84 -6.37
C GLY A 177 -0.69 3.91 -6.20
N THR A 178 -0.39 3.08 -7.21
CA THR A 178 0.80 2.21 -7.21
C THR A 178 2.08 3.04 -7.17
N PHE A 179 2.20 4.06 -8.01
CA PHE A 179 3.36 4.94 -8.02
C PHE A 179 3.50 5.71 -6.71
N ALA A 180 2.40 6.20 -6.14
CA ALA A 180 2.38 6.84 -4.83
C ALA A 180 2.90 5.89 -3.74
N GLY A 181 2.47 4.63 -3.75
CA GLY A 181 2.98 3.59 -2.84
C GLY A 181 4.49 3.40 -2.94
N PHE A 182 5.04 3.26 -4.16
CA PHE A 182 6.51 3.20 -4.32
C PHE A 182 7.20 4.49 -3.87
N PHE A 183 6.61 5.65 -4.16
CA PHE A 183 7.17 6.95 -3.82
C PHE A 183 7.28 7.18 -2.32
N ILE A 184 6.23 6.90 -1.54
CA ILE A 184 6.24 7.16 -0.10
C ILE A 184 7.21 6.24 0.68
N HIS A 185 7.64 5.12 0.10
CA HIS A 185 8.65 4.23 0.69
C HIS A 185 10.07 4.55 0.25
N ALA A 186 10.23 5.36 -0.81
CA ALA A 186 11.53 5.64 -1.41
C ALA A 186 12.47 6.31 -0.40
N ASN A 187 13.75 5.94 -0.44
CA ASN A 187 14.79 6.50 0.42
C ASN A 187 15.17 7.91 -0.01
N LEU A 188 14.29 8.88 0.21
CA LEU A 188 14.48 10.27 -0.18
C LEU A 188 14.43 11.18 1.05
N ARG A 189 15.38 12.09 1.17
CA ARG A 189 15.40 13.12 2.23
C ARG A 189 14.43 14.28 2.00
N TRP A 190 13.52 14.14 1.04
CA TRP A 190 12.65 15.21 0.59
C TRP A 190 11.64 15.61 1.66
N ARG A 191 11.53 16.92 1.85
CA ARG A 191 10.50 17.60 2.65
C ARG A 191 9.90 18.70 1.80
N LEU A 192 8.68 18.48 1.33
CA LEU A 192 8.06 19.29 0.27
C LEU A 192 7.22 20.46 0.81
N GLY A 193 7.29 20.74 2.12
CA GLY A 193 6.67 21.90 2.74
C GLY A 193 5.14 21.87 2.57
N PRO A 194 4.50 22.91 2.01
CA PRO A 194 3.04 22.95 1.88
C PRO A 194 2.42 21.78 1.10
N VAL A 195 3.16 21.16 0.18
CA VAL A 195 2.67 20.00 -0.59
C VAL A 195 2.37 18.81 0.32
N GLU A 196 3.06 18.67 1.44
CA GLU A 196 2.88 17.59 2.43
C GLU A 196 1.52 17.68 3.15
N ALA A 197 0.80 18.79 2.97
CA ALA A 197 -0.59 18.90 3.40
C ALA A 197 -1.59 18.15 2.52
N LEU A 198 -1.23 17.92 1.26
CA LEU A 198 -2.11 17.34 0.26
C LEU A 198 -1.63 15.96 -0.17
N VAL A 199 -0.32 15.77 -0.34
CA VAL A 199 0.24 14.53 -0.88
C VAL A 199 1.22 13.92 0.11
N ALA A 200 1.11 12.61 0.32
CA ALA A 200 2.00 11.87 1.20
C ALA A 200 3.43 11.86 0.63
N THR A 201 4.41 12.05 1.50
CA THR A 201 5.83 12.08 1.16
C THR A 201 6.60 10.96 1.86
N PRO A 202 7.82 10.66 1.42
CA PRO A 202 8.75 9.82 2.16
C PRO A 202 8.89 10.24 3.64
N ALA A 203 9.05 11.54 3.91
CA ALA A 203 9.15 12.04 5.27
C ALA A 203 7.91 11.69 6.13
N PHE A 204 6.71 11.79 5.56
CA PHE A 204 5.46 11.41 6.23
C PHE A 204 5.36 9.92 6.48
N HIS A 205 5.55 9.10 5.44
CA HIS A 205 5.32 7.66 5.55
C HIS A 205 6.46 6.91 6.25
N HIS A 206 7.68 7.44 6.26
CA HIS A 206 8.75 6.84 7.06
C HIS A 206 8.41 6.82 8.56
N TRP A 207 7.71 7.83 9.07
CA TRP A 207 7.21 7.83 10.46
C TRP A 207 6.19 6.71 10.74
N HIS A 208 5.44 6.29 9.74
CA HIS A 208 4.56 5.12 9.85
C HIS A 208 5.37 3.83 10.08
N HIS A 209 6.54 3.71 9.43
CA HIS A 209 7.49 2.59 9.60
C HIS A 209 8.42 2.72 10.81
N SER A 210 8.23 3.75 11.66
CA SER A 210 9.03 3.93 12.89
C SER A 210 8.87 2.74 13.84
N ARG A 211 9.99 2.26 14.38
CA ARG A 211 10.01 1.23 15.43
C ARG A 211 10.05 1.80 16.85
N THR A 212 10.42 3.07 17.00
CA THR A 212 10.77 3.65 18.30
C THR A 212 9.62 4.43 18.91
N ASP A 213 9.33 5.60 18.37
CA ASP A 213 8.33 6.53 18.89
C ASP A 213 7.26 6.82 17.82
N HIS A 214 6.09 7.25 18.30
CA HIS A 214 4.94 7.64 17.48
C HIS A 214 4.50 6.56 16.48
N ILE A 215 4.49 5.30 16.92
CA ILE A 215 3.89 4.18 16.22
C ILE A 215 2.38 4.38 16.03
N ASP A 216 1.79 3.64 15.10
CA ASP A 216 0.36 3.71 14.75
C ASP A 216 -0.08 5.13 14.31
N ARG A 217 0.72 5.75 13.45
CA ARG A 217 0.48 7.05 12.83
C ARG A 217 0.58 6.96 11.31
N ASN A 218 0.05 7.95 10.60
CA ASN A 218 0.26 8.17 9.16
C ASN A 218 -0.19 7.00 8.25
N PHE A 219 -1.46 6.63 8.33
CA PHE A 219 -2.00 5.49 7.59
C PHE A 219 -2.34 5.79 6.12
N ALA A 220 -2.53 7.06 5.74
CA ALA A 220 -2.86 7.41 4.36
C ALA A 220 -1.67 7.16 3.43
N ALA A 221 -1.94 6.58 2.26
CA ALA A 221 -0.92 6.33 1.25
C ALA A 221 -0.79 7.51 0.27
N THR A 222 -1.88 8.27 0.05
CA THR A 222 -1.89 9.36 -0.92
C THR A 222 -2.14 10.71 -0.27
N PHE A 223 -3.10 10.80 0.65
CA PHE A 223 -3.63 12.07 1.15
C PHE A 223 -3.52 12.20 2.69
N PRO A 224 -2.44 12.82 3.21
CA PRO A 224 -2.20 13.00 4.64
C PRO A 224 -3.28 13.78 5.40
N TRP A 225 -4.15 14.50 4.69
CA TRP A 225 -5.28 15.18 5.32
C TRP A 225 -6.27 14.20 5.95
N LEU A 226 -6.33 12.94 5.50
CA LEU A 226 -7.10 11.89 6.18
C LEU A 226 -6.57 11.65 7.60
N ASP A 227 -5.25 11.56 7.73
CA ASP A 227 -4.61 11.42 9.05
C ASP A 227 -4.84 12.65 9.94
N ARG A 228 -4.94 13.86 9.36
CA ARG A 228 -5.31 15.06 10.14
C ARG A 228 -6.77 15.00 10.59
N LEU A 229 -7.66 14.61 9.69
CA LEU A 229 -9.10 14.49 9.96
C LEU A 229 -9.36 13.46 11.07
N PHE A 230 -8.63 12.35 11.08
CA PHE A 230 -8.83 11.24 12.02
C PHE A 230 -7.82 11.17 13.17
N GLY A 231 -7.00 12.23 13.34
CA GLY A 231 -6.13 12.41 14.51
C GLY A 231 -4.89 11.50 14.55
N THR A 232 -4.42 11.02 13.40
CA THR A 232 -3.28 10.09 13.27
C THR A 232 -2.07 10.70 12.57
N HIS A 233 -2.13 11.98 12.19
CA HIS A 233 -1.04 12.68 11.50
C HIS A 233 0.13 13.02 12.43
N TYR A 234 1.34 12.68 12.02
CA TYR A 234 2.59 13.00 12.69
C TYR A 234 3.71 13.29 11.67
N LEU A 235 4.24 14.51 11.67
CA LEU A 235 5.32 14.90 10.74
C LEU A 235 6.18 15.99 11.40
N PRO A 236 7.12 15.62 12.30
CA PRO A 236 8.10 16.56 12.83
C PRO A 236 9.11 16.97 11.74
N ASP A 237 10.10 17.78 12.07
CA ASP A 237 11.13 18.32 11.17
C ASP A 237 12.30 17.36 10.87
N HIS A 238 12.35 16.20 11.52
CA HIS A 238 13.34 15.14 11.33
C HIS A 238 12.71 13.80 10.90
N PHE A 239 13.54 12.86 10.47
CA PHE A 239 13.14 11.49 10.12
C PHE A 239 13.23 10.58 11.35
N PRO A 240 12.54 9.42 11.37
CA PRO A 240 12.72 8.42 12.41
C PRO A 240 14.16 7.93 12.53
N ASP A 241 14.57 7.59 13.75
CA ASP A 241 15.90 7.05 14.04
C ASP A 241 16.06 5.59 13.62
N ALA A 242 14.97 4.81 13.66
CA ALA A 242 14.98 3.40 13.32
C ALA A 242 13.64 2.94 12.73
N TYR A 243 13.75 2.06 11.74
CA TYR A 243 12.63 1.35 11.14
C TYR A 243 12.57 -0.10 11.65
N GLY A 244 11.52 -0.82 11.26
CA GLY A 244 11.34 -2.22 11.61
C GLY A 244 10.19 -2.47 12.59
N THR A 245 10.11 -3.71 13.08
CA THR A 245 9.18 -4.12 14.13
C THR A 245 9.93 -4.48 15.40
N VAL A 246 9.26 -4.38 16.56
CA VAL A 246 9.85 -4.78 17.85
C VAL A 246 10.22 -6.26 17.84
N ASP A 247 9.33 -7.10 17.30
CA ASP A 247 9.56 -8.52 17.12
C ASP A 247 10.19 -8.80 15.76
N ALA A 248 11.44 -9.26 15.77
CA ALA A 248 12.18 -9.57 14.56
C ALA A 248 11.43 -10.61 13.69
N GLN A 249 11.23 -10.28 12.42
CA GLN A 249 10.68 -11.22 11.45
C GLN A 249 11.75 -12.20 10.96
N PRO A 250 11.37 -13.42 10.54
CA PRO A 250 12.31 -14.36 9.95
C PRO A 250 13.07 -13.74 8.77
N PRO A 251 14.36 -14.07 8.58
CA PRO A 251 15.19 -13.45 7.55
C PRO A 251 14.99 -14.07 6.15
N THR A 252 13.95 -14.90 5.97
CA THR A 252 13.68 -15.59 4.70
C THR A 252 12.24 -15.37 4.27
N LEU A 253 12.02 -15.30 2.95
CA LEU A 253 10.69 -15.18 2.37
C LEU A 253 9.73 -16.26 2.90
N ALA A 254 10.16 -17.53 2.90
CA ALA A 254 9.37 -18.64 3.41
C ALA A 254 9.05 -18.49 4.91
N GLY A 255 10.01 -18.04 5.71
CA GLY A 255 9.79 -17.78 7.13
C GLY A 255 8.76 -16.68 7.36
N GLN A 256 8.85 -15.57 6.63
CA GLN A 256 7.91 -14.46 6.72
C GLN A 256 6.50 -14.81 6.22
N LEU A 257 6.36 -15.78 5.30
CA LEU A 257 5.06 -16.31 4.88
C LEU A 257 4.44 -17.27 5.90
N LEU A 258 5.25 -18.04 6.62
CA LEU A 258 4.76 -19.04 7.58
C LEU A 258 4.52 -18.47 8.98
N ALA A 259 5.38 -17.57 9.45
CA ALA A 259 5.33 -17.04 10.81
C ALA A 259 3.96 -16.43 11.17
N PRO A 260 3.33 -15.59 10.31
CA PRO A 260 2.02 -15.02 10.60
C PRO A 260 0.90 -16.05 10.71
N VAL A 261 1.07 -17.28 10.21
CA VAL A 261 0.08 -18.37 10.27
C VAL A 261 0.31 -19.28 11.47
N VAL A 262 1.59 -19.58 11.76
CA VAL A 262 1.97 -20.56 12.79
C VAL A 262 2.12 -19.94 14.19
N ALA A 263 2.44 -18.65 14.28
CA ALA A 263 2.57 -17.98 15.57
C ALA A 263 1.24 -18.06 16.37
N ARG A 264 1.32 -18.36 17.66
CA ARG A 264 0.15 -18.18 18.54
C ARG A 264 0.05 -16.71 18.92
N PRO A 265 -1.15 -16.13 19.08
CA PRO A 265 -1.26 -14.77 19.59
C PRO A 265 -0.50 -14.68 20.92
N PRO A 266 0.21 -13.56 21.19
CA PRO A 266 0.79 -13.35 22.51
C PRO A 266 -0.34 -13.48 23.53
N ILE A 267 -0.14 -14.35 24.51
CA ILE A 267 -1.02 -14.43 25.68
C ILE A 267 -1.00 -13.03 26.27
N SER A 268 -2.17 -12.38 26.34
CA SER A 268 -2.34 -11.01 26.81
C SER A 268 -1.52 -10.76 28.07
N ALA A 269 -0.38 -10.08 27.95
CA ALA A 269 0.20 -9.38 29.08
C ALA A 269 -0.75 -8.24 29.40
N GLY A 270 -1.33 -8.28 30.60
CA GLY A 270 -2.34 -7.35 31.06
C GLY A 270 -1.94 -5.89 30.88
N SER A 271 -2.97 -5.05 30.74
CA SER A 271 -2.95 -3.60 30.84
C SER A 271 -1.70 -3.02 31.53
N ALA A 272 -0.80 -2.43 30.76
CA ALA A 272 0.21 -1.52 31.28
C ALA A 272 0.17 -0.24 30.43
N SER A 273 -0.53 0.75 30.98
CA SER A 273 -0.55 2.19 30.66
C SER A 273 -0.41 2.60 29.18
N ARG A 274 -1.55 2.83 28.53
CA ARG A 274 -1.67 3.94 27.57
C ARG A 274 -2.04 5.18 28.37
N ARG A 275 -1.12 6.15 28.47
CA ARG A 275 -1.41 7.56 28.74
C ARG A 275 -0.92 8.36 27.55
#